data_AF-D3V2K0-F1
#
_entry.id   AF-D3V2K0-F1
#
_cell.length_a   1.000
_cell.length_b   1.000
_cell.length_c   1.000
_cell.angle_alpha   90.00
_cell.angle_beta   90.00
_cell.angle_gamma   90.00
#
_symmetry.space_group_name_H-M   'P 1'
#
loop_
_entity.id
_entity.type
_entity.pdbx_description
1 polymer ?
#
loop_
_entity_poly.entity_id
_entity_poly.type
_entity_poly.pdbx_seq_one_letter_code
_entity_poly.pdbx_strand_id
1 'polypeptide(L)' 'MSLSDSPQWGLQSDITPRFGARLVQEGKRLHYLADRAGFTGEL' A
#
# COMPACT_ATOMS: atom_id res chain seq x y z
N MET A 1 -8.31 9.36 19.25
CA MET A 1 -8.35 9.55 17.79
C MET A 1 -6.92 9.35 17.30
N SER A 2 -6.60 8.16 16.78
CA SER A 2 -5.23 7.83 16.37
C SER A 2 -4.83 8.67 15.16
N LEU A 3 -3.61 9.20 15.21
CA LEU A 3 -3.00 9.98 14.13
C LEU A 3 -2.83 9.13 12.87
N SER A 4 -3.35 9.67 11.77
CA SER A 4 -3.19 9.22 10.38
C SER A 4 -3.69 7.79 10.06
N ASP A 5 -5.00 7.65 9.91
CA ASP A 5 -5.62 6.56 9.16
C ASP A 5 -5.40 6.80 7.64
N SER A 6 -4.14 6.89 7.21
CA SER A 6 -3.83 6.80 5.79
C SER A 6 -4.26 5.40 5.34
N PRO A 7 -5.24 5.24 4.44
CA PRO A 7 -5.80 3.94 4.11
C PRO A 7 -4.68 3.03 3.61
N GLN A 8 -4.54 1.85 4.23
CA GLN A 8 -3.55 0.87 3.78
C GLN A 8 -3.97 0.40 2.37
N TRP A 9 -3.24 0.89 1.37
CA TRP A 9 -3.52 0.60 -0.03
C TRP A 9 -3.11 -0.82 -0.44
N GLY A 10 -2.01 -1.32 0.13
CA GLY A 10 -1.56 -2.69 -0.08
C GLY A 10 -2.41 -3.73 0.65
N LEU A 11 -2.12 -5.00 0.39
CA LEU A 11 -2.73 -6.10 1.13
C LEU A 11 -2.36 -6.04 2.62
N GLN A 12 -3.28 -6.54 3.46
CA GLN A 12 -2.98 -6.75 4.88
C GLN A 12 -1.86 -7.80 4.99
N SER A 13 -0.90 -7.53 5.87
CA SER A 13 0.26 -8.37 6.12
C SER A 13 0.64 -8.20 7.59
N ASP A 14 1.24 -9.24 8.17
CA ASP A 14 1.72 -9.22 9.56
C ASP A 14 3.23 -8.99 9.65
N ILE A 15 3.93 -8.95 8.50
CA ILE A 15 5.38 -8.79 8.42
C ILE A 15 5.75 -7.30 8.38
N THR A 16 6.85 -6.94 9.06
CA THR A 16 7.42 -5.57 9.14
C THR A 16 8.96 -5.65 9.12
N PRO A 17 9.69 -4.82 8.35
CA PRO A 17 9.17 -3.77 7.46
C PRO A 17 8.56 -4.33 6.19
N ARG A 18 7.62 -3.58 5.58
CA ARG A 18 6.94 -4.00 4.35
C ARG A 18 6.60 -2.83 3.43
N PHE A 19 6.42 -3.16 2.17
CA PHE A 19 5.86 -2.28 1.15
C PHE A 19 4.48 -2.77 0.73
N GLY A 20 3.51 -1.86 0.61
CA GLY A 20 2.16 -2.14 0.16
C GLY A 20 1.70 -1.14 -0.89
N ALA A 21 1.01 -1.62 -1.94
CA ALA A 21 0.44 -0.78 -2.97
C ALA A 21 -0.90 -1.31 -3.50
N ARG A 22 -1.81 -0.39 -3.89
CA ARG A 22 -3.04 -0.73 -4.62
C ARG A 22 -2.86 -0.44 -6.10
N LEU A 23 -2.82 -1.49 -6.90
CA LEU A 23 -2.72 -1.37 -8.36
C LEU A 23 -4.11 -1.14 -8.97
N VAL A 24 -4.17 -0.37 -10.07
CA VAL A 24 -5.38 -0.25 -10.90
C VAL A 24 -5.28 -1.27 -12.03
N GLN A 25 -6.31 -2.09 -12.20
CA GLN A 25 -6.36 -3.08 -13.26
C GLN A 25 -7.14 -2.55 -14.47
N GLU A 26 -6.50 -2.54 -15.64
CA GLU A 26 -7.12 -2.25 -16.92
C GLU A 26 -6.93 -3.46 -17.86
N GLY A 27 -7.96 -4.30 -17.96
CA GLY A 27 -7.86 -5.58 -18.66
C GLY A 27 -6.80 -6.49 -18.05
N LYS A 28 -5.72 -6.77 -18.80
CA LYS A 28 -4.56 -7.59 -18.36
C LYS A 28 -3.35 -6.74 -17.92
N ARG A 29 -3.52 -5.43 -17.80
CA ARG A 29 -2.46 -4.50 -17.35
C ARG A 29 -2.74 -4.05 -15.93
N LEU A 30 -1.66 -3.85 -15.18
CA LEU A 30 -1.69 -3.34 -13.82
C LEU A 30 -0.90 -2.03 -13.78
N HIS A 31 -1.55 -0.98 -13.30
CA HIS A 31 -0.98 0.35 -13.20
C HIS A 31 -0.58 0.63 -11.75
N TYR A 32 0.69 0.95 -11.57
CA TYR A 32 1.23 1.41 -10.30
C TYR A 32 0.93 2.90 -10.11
N LEU A 33 0.52 3.26 -8.89
CA LEU A 33 0.20 4.62 -8.48
C LEU A 33 0.93 4.92 -7.17
N ALA A 34 1.86 5.87 -7.20
CA ALA A 34 2.72 6.19 -6.07
C ALA A 34 1.94 6.79 -4.89
N ASP A 35 0.86 7.53 -5.15
CA ASP A 35 -0.08 8.04 -4.15
C ASP A 35 -0.93 6.93 -3.50
N ARG A 36 -0.92 5.72 -4.09
CA ARG A 36 -1.56 4.50 -3.58
C ARG A 36 -0.56 3.44 -3.15
N ALA A 37 0.63 3.86 -2.74
CA ALA A 37 1.69 3.00 -2.26
C ALA A 37 2.33 3.58 -0.99
N GLY A 38 2.90 2.72 -0.16
CA GLY A 38 3.56 3.14 1.06
C GLY A 38 4.37 2.03 1.72
N PHE A 39 5.25 2.45 2.63
CA PHE A 39 5.99 1.55 3.51
C PHE A 39 5.36 1.54 4.90
N THR A 40 5.39 0.36 5.54
CA THR A 40 5.01 0.20 6.94
C THR A 40 6.21 -0.34 7.71
N GLY A 41 6.55 0.36 8.80
CA GLY A 41 7.74 0.08 9.61
C GLY A 41 8.99 0.78 9.09
N GLU A 42 9.96 0.94 9.99
CA GLU A 42 11.32 1.40 9.68
C GLU A 42 12.27 0.19 9.61
N LEU A 43 13.33 0.30 8.82
CA LEU A 43 14.40 -0.70 8.72
C LEU A 43 15.34 -0.63 9.93
#